data_AF-A0A8T4DDP2-F1
#
_entry.id   AF-A0A8T4DDP2-F1
#
_cell.length_a   1.000
_cell.length_b   1.000
_cell.length_c   1.000
_cell.angle_alpha   90.00
_cell.angle_beta   90.00
_cell.angle_gamma   90.00
#
_symmetry.space_group_name_H-M   'P 1'
#
loop_
_entity.id
_entity.type
_entity.pdbx_description
1 polymer ?
#
loop_
_entity_poly.entity_id
_entity_poly.type
_entity_poly.pdbx_seq_one_letter_code
_entity_poly.pdbx_strand_id
1 'polypeptide(L)'
;MKATKRDSIRKDKRAFTGLEAAIVLTAFVVVAAVFSYVVLNAGFFTTQEAKSTVHTGITQATSSVELAGDVVGRGNVGNTKLDSVEYAVRLTAGQNPVNLNDTIISYTTASLHTVMTKDNSGAMPSTVDQWSFAFIQADGDNLLERNEKAVIYCNIADQSTNTVFSIEIKPPEGATLEVSRTVPAAIYDVMNLN
;
A
#
# COMPACT_ATOMS: atom_id res chain seq x y z
N MET A 1 -34.98 -74.22 -59.73
CA MET A 1 -35.19 -74.05 -58.27
C MET A 1 -33.82 -74.13 -57.60
N LYS A 2 -33.20 -72.99 -57.28
CA LYS A 2 -31.85 -72.90 -56.68
C LYS A 2 -31.99 -72.19 -55.34
N ALA A 3 -31.52 -72.86 -54.28
CA ALA A 3 -31.81 -72.55 -52.89
C ALA A 3 -31.28 -71.18 -52.43
N THR A 4 -32.11 -70.47 -51.67
CA THR A 4 -31.79 -69.23 -50.95
C THR A 4 -30.76 -69.53 -49.86
N LYS A 5 -29.61 -68.85 -49.94
CA LYS A 5 -28.54 -68.88 -48.93
C LYS A 5 -29.04 -68.21 -47.65
N ARG A 6 -29.09 -68.95 -46.54
CA ARG A 6 -29.39 -68.41 -45.20
C ARG A 6 -28.09 -67.91 -44.57
N ASP A 7 -27.96 -66.60 -44.37
CA ASP A 7 -26.86 -66.04 -43.59
C ASP A 7 -27.02 -66.44 -42.12
N SER A 8 -26.03 -67.14 -41.58
CA SER A 8 -26.03 -67.56 -40.19
C SER A 8 -25.80 -66.34 -39.30
N ILE A 9 -26.77 -66.01 -38.45
CA ILE A 9 -26.59 -65.15 -37.27
C ILE A 9 -25.70 -65.90 -36.27
N ARG A 10 -24.39 -65.97 -36.54
CA ARG A 10 -23.42 -66.34 -35.51
C ARG A 10 -23.36 -65.17 -34.54
N LYS A 11 -24.12 -65.27 -33.44
CA LYS A 11 -23.98 -64.37 -32.28
C LYS A 11 -22.54 -64.46 -31.78
N ASP A 12 -21.77 -63.42 -32.03
CA ASP A 12 -20.46 -63.23 -31.43
C ASP A 12 -20.65 -63.11 -29.91
N LYS A 13 -20.32 -64.16 -29.16
CA LYS A 13 -20.44 -64.21 -27.70
C LYS A 13 -19.10 -63.87 -27.03
N ARG A 14 -18.47 -62.77 -27.44
CA ARG A 14 -17.37 -62.20 -26.66
C ARG A 14 -17.93 -61.73 -25.32
N ALA A 15 -17.62 -62.47 -24.26
CA ALA A 15 -18.01 -62.12 -22.91
C ALA A 15 -17.05 -61.04 -22.39
N PHE A 16 -17.60 -59.93 -21.87
CA PHE A 16 -16.82 -58.91 -21.17
C PHE A 16 -16.18 -59.54 -19.95
N THR A 17 -14.85 -59.53 -19.85
CA THR A 17 -14.17 -60.18 -18.73
C THR A 17 -14.02 -59.24 -17.54
N GLY A 18 -14.10 -59.76 -16.33
CA GLY A 18 -13.87 -58.96 -15.11
C GLY A 18 -12.46 -58.38 -15.04
N LEU A 19 -11.49 -58.99 -15.73
CA LEU A 19 -10.12 -58.50 -15.82
C LEU A 19 -10.02 -57.23 -16.68
N GLU A 20 -10.73 -57.16 -17.81
CA GLU A 20 -10.83 -55.95 -18.63
C GLU A 20 -11.51 -54.82 -17.85
N ALA A 21 -12.57 -55.13 -17.09
CA ALA A 21 -13.24 -54.18 -16.21
C ALA A 21 -12.31 -53.65 -15.10
N ALA A 22 -11.50 -54.52 -14.50
CA ALA A 22 -10.58 -54.15 -13.42
C ALA A 22 -9.46 -53.23 -13.90
N ILE A 23 -8.88 -53.49 -15.08
CA ILE A 23 -7.84 -52.62 -15.66
C ILE A 23 -8.42 -51.23 -15.92
N VAL A 24 -9.60 -51.15 -16.52
CA VAL A 24 -10.29 -49.87 -16.78
C VAL A 24 -10.59 -49.14 -15.47
N LEU A 25 -11.06 -49.85 -14.44
CA LEU A 25 -11.30 -49.28 -13.11
C LEU A 25 -10.02 -48.67 -12.51
N THR A 26 -8.88 -49.36 -12.57
CA THR A 26 -7.61 -48.82 -12.05
C THR A 26 -7.16 -47.58 -12.81
N ALA A 27 -7.32 -47.56 -14.14
CA ALA A 27 -7.00 -46.39 -14.95
C ALA A 27 -7.87 -45.18 -14.57
N PHE A 28 -9.18 -45.38 -14.36
CA PHE A 28 -10.07 -44.32 -13.88
C PHE A 28 -9.68 -43.80 -12.51
N VAL A 29 -9.33 -44.68 -11.56
CA VAL A 29 -8.89 -44.29 -10.22
C VAL A 29 -7.59 -43.50 -10.26
N VAL A 30 -6.62 -43.89 -11.08
CA VAL A 30 -5.35 -43.17 -11.23
C VAL A 30 -5.57 -41.80 -11.85
N VAL A 31 -6.38 -41.68 -12.90
CA VAL A 31 -6.73 -40.39 -13.51
C VAL A 31 -7.44 -39.49 -12.50
N ALA A 32 -8.38 -40.03 -11.71
CA ALA A 32 -9.05 -39.29 -10.66
C ALA A 32 -8.05 -38.81 -9.58
N ALA A 33 -7.12 -39.66 -9.14
CA ALA A 33 -6.13 -39.31 -8.12
C ALA A 33 -5.17 -38.20 -8.59
N VAL A 34 -4.64 -38.30 -9.82
CA VAL A 34 -3.77 -37.26 -10.40
C VAL A 34 -4.55 -35.96 -10.58
N PHE A 35 -5.79 -36.04 -11.05
CA PHE A 35 -6.66 -34.88 -11.18
C PHE A 35 -6.90 -34.21 -9.82
N SER A 36 -7.26 -34.98 -8.78
CA SER A 36 -7.44 -34.46 -7.42
C SER A 36 -6.17 -33.81 -6.87
N TYR A 37 -4.99 -34.39 -7.11
CA TYR A 37 -3.72 -33.80 -6.69
C TYR A 37 -3.47 -32.43 -7.33
N VAL A 38 -3.67 -32.31 -8.64
CA VAL A 38 -3.50 -31.04 -9.36
C VAL A 38 -4.51 -30.01 -8.87
N VAL A 39 -5.79 -30.39 -8.72
CA VAL A 39 -6.84 -29.49 -8.23
C VAL A 39 -6.55 -29.03 -6.80
N LEU A 40 -6.09 -29.90 -5.91
CA LEU A 40 -5.74 -29.52 -4.53
C LEU A 40 -4.54 -28.57 -4.50
N ASN A 41 -3.49 -28.84 -5.27
CA ASN A 41 -2.32 -27.96 -5.31
C ASN A 41 -2.65 -26.58 -5.89
N ALA A 42 -3.41 -26.55 -6.99
CA ALA A 42 -3.92 -25.30 -7.53
C ALA A 42 -4.82 -24.58 -6.51
N GLY A 43 -5.69 -25.32 -5.82
CA GLY A 43 -6.56 -24.80 -4.77
C GLY A 43 -5.82 -24.23 -3.56
N PHE A 44 -4.71 -24.84 -3.15
CA PHE A 44 -3.87 -24.32 -2.07
C PHE A 44 -3.15 -23.05 -2.49
N PHE A 45 -2.61 -22.99 -3.71
CA PHE A 45 -1.98 -21.80 -4.25
C PHE A 45 -2.98 -20.63 -4.34
N THR A 46 -4.17 -20.85 -4.90
CA THR A 46 -5.20 -19.81 -4.97
C THR A 46 -5.68 -19.35 -3.60
N THR A 47 -5.78 -20.26 -2.63
CA THR A 47 -6.16 -19.92 -1.25
C THR A 47 -5.07 -19.12 -0.54
N GLN A 48 -3.79 -19.44 -0.76
CA GLN A 48 -2.67 -18.68 -0.22
C GLN A 48 -2.61 -17.27 -0.80
N GLU A 49 -2.75 -17.15 -2.12
CA GLU A 49 -2.79 -15.85 -2.80
C GLU A 49 -3.98 -15.02 -2.32
N ALA A 50 -5.18 -15.62 -2.23
CA ALA A 50 -6.36 -14.94 -1.71
C ALA A 50 -6.16 -14.44 -0.27
N LYS A 51 -5.53 -15.24 0.60
CA LYS A 51 -5.20 -14.80 1.97
C LYS A 51 -4.21 -13.65 1.97
N SER A 52 -3.18 -13.71 1.13
CA SER A 52 -2.19 -12.64 0.98
C SER A 52 -2.85 -11.34 0.53
N THR A 53 -3.65 -11.37 -0.54
CA THR A 53 -4.36 -10.19 -1.06
C THR A 53 -5.34 -9.61 -0.06
N VAL A 54 -6.06 -10.46 0.70
CA VAL A 54 -6.97 -9.98 1.75
C VAL A 54 -6.18 -9.30 2.87
N HIS A 55 -5.06 -9.89 3.29
CA HIS A 55 -4.22 -9.31 4.34
C HIS A 55 -3.62 -7.98 3.88
N THR A 56 -2.97 -7.92 2.72
CA THR A 56 -2.38 -6.68 2.19
C THR A 56 -3.45 -5.64 1.89
N GLY A 57 -4.65 -6.04 1.45
CA GLY A 57 -5.78 -5.13 1.28
C GLY A 57 -6.24 -4.49 2.59
N ILE A 58 -6.30 -5.26 3.67
CA ILE A 58 -6.60 -4.73 5.01
C ILE A 58 -5.48 -3.80 5.46
N THR A 59 -4.22 -4.25 5.39
CA THR A 59 -3.05 -3.46 5.77
C THR A 59 -2.99 -2.15 4.99
N GLN A 60 -3.23 -2.16 3.68
CA GLN A 60 -3.28 -0.96 2.85
C GLN A 60 -4.41 -0.01 3.24
N ALA A 61 -5.57 -0.53 3.65
CA ALA A 61 -6.68 0.31 4.09
C ALA A 61 -6.45 0.92 5.48
N THR A 62 -5.67 0.27 6.35
CA THR A 62 -5.47 0.68 7.75
C THR A 62 -4.14 1.40 8.02
N SER A 63 -3.16 1.34 7.10
CA SER A 63 -1.81 1.93 7.24
C SER A 63 -1.74 3.41 6.84
N SER A 64 -2.74 4.20 7.22
CA SER A 64 -2.74 5.63 6.88
C SER A 64 -2.25 6.48 8.05
N VAL A 65 -1.73 7.66 7.74
CA VAL A 65 -1.34 8.69 8.72
C VAL A 65 -2.34 9.85 8.71
N GLU A 66 -2.52 10.48 9.87
CA GLU A 66 -3.36 11.67 10.03
C GLU A 66 -2.62 12.78 10.77
N LEU A 67 -3.06 14.01 10.54
CA LEU A 67 -2.54 15.20 11.21
C LEU A 67 -2.89 15.16 12.72
N ALA A 68 -1.88 15.35 13.56
CA ALA A 68 -1.96 15.27 15.01
C ALA A 68 -1.76 16.65 15.65
N GLY A 69 -2.69 17.57 15.42
CA GLY A 69 -2.66 18.92 16.00
C GLY A 69 -2.61 20.00 14.92
N ASP A 70 -1.97 21.11 15.26
CA ASP A 70 -1.90 22.28 14.39
C ASP A 70 -0.69 22.22 13.45
N VAL A 71 -0.78 22.95 12.34
CA VAL A 71 0.33 23.15 11.40
C VAL A 71 1.03 24.45 11.77
N VAL A 72 2.33 24.37 12.06
CA VAL A 72 3.13 25.52 12.46
C VAL A 72 4.02 25.94 11.29
N GLY A 73 3.97 27.22 10.95
CA GLY A 73 4.84 27.84 9.94
C GLY A 73 5.94 28.66 10.61
N ARG A 74 7.13 28.67 10.02
CA ARG A 74 8.22 29.58 10.39
C ARG A 74 8.50 30.54 9.24
N GLY A 75 8.41 31.82 9.55
CA GLY A 75 8.54 32.89 8.58
C GLY A 75 9.82 33.67 8.74
N ASN A 76 10.45 34.03 7.62
CA ASN A 76 11.55 34.97 7.63
C ASN A 76 10.99 36.41 7.69
N VAL A 77 11.04 37.03 8.87
CA VAL A 77 10.52 38.39 9.11
C VAL A 77 11.23 39.44 8.24
N GLY A 78 12.50 39.22 7.90
CA GLY A 78 13.26 40.14 7.05
C GLY A 78 12.82 40.15 5.58
N ASN A 79 12.32 39.00 5.09
CA ASN A 79 11.83 38.86 3.71
C ASN A 79 10.29 38.85 3.61
N THR A 80 9.58 38.81 4.74
CA THR A 80 8.10 38.70 4.80
C THR A 80 7.57 37.49 4.03
N LYS A 81 8.24 36.34 4.18
CA LYS A 81 7.87 35.08 3.53
C LYS A 81 7.83 33.91 4.49
N LEU A 82 7.02 32.91 4.18
CA LEU A 82 7.03 31.61 4.85
C LEU A 82 8.15 30.76 4.24
N ASP A 83 9.02 30.23 5.10
CA ASP A 83 10.23 29.50 4.70
C ASP A 83 10.13 28.01 5.06
N SER A 84 9.50 27.69 6.19
CA SER A 84 9.38 26.30 6.61
C SER A 84 8.09 26.02 7.35
N VAL A 85 7.72 24.74 7.37
CA VAL A 85 6.49 24.24 7.97
C VAL A 85 6.81 23.00 8.80
N GLU A 86 6.27 22.93 10.00
CA GLU A 86 6.35 21.78 10.88
C GLU A 86 4.96 21.37 11.36
N TYR A 87 4.69 20.06 11.37
CA TYR A 87 3.43 19.53 11.86
C TYR A 87 3.63 18.11 12.39
N ALA A 88 2.79 17.72 13.34
CA ALA A 88 2.83 16.38 13.91
C ALA A 88 1.87 15.44 13.16
N VAL A 89 2.29 14.19 12.99
CA VAL A 89 1.49 13.11 12.41
C VAL A 89 1.39 11.95 13.40
N ARG A 90 0.27 11.22 13.31
CA ARG A 90 0.03 9.97 14.03
C ARG A 90 -0.63 8.96 13.10
N LEU A 91 -0.64 7.69 13.52
CA LEU A 91 -1.44 6.68 12.81
C LEU A 91 -2.93 7.01 12.87
N THR A 92 -3.64 6.71 11.78
CA THR A 92 -5.11 6.73 11.75
C THR A 92 -5.71 5.68 12.69
N ALA A 93 -7.03 5.66 12.81
CA ALA A 93 -7.77 4.69 13.62
C ALA A 93 -7.45 3.21 13.32
N GLY A 94 -6.92 2.90 12.13
CA GLY A 94 -6.47 1.56 11.75
C GLY A 94 -5.24 1.07 12.52
N GLN A 95 -4.41 2.00 13.02
CA GLN A 95 -3.25 1.76 13.89
C GLN A 95 -2.26 0.71 13.36
N ASN A 96 -2.19 0.53 12.04
CA ASN A 96 -1.14 -0.29 11.44
C ASN A 96 0.15 0.54 11.34
N PRO A 97 1.31 -0.01 11.71
CA PRO A 97 2.57 0.73 11.70
C PRO A 97 2.95 1.23 10.30
N VAL A 98 3.55 2.42 10.22
CA VAL A 98 3.96 3.04 8.95
C VAL A 98 5.43 3.40 8.98
N ASN A 99 6.20 2.93 8.00
CA ASN A 99 7.61 3.29 7.90
C ASN A 99 7.75 4.72 7.34
N LEU A 100 8.23 5.65 8.18
CA LEU A 100 8.46 7.03 7.75
C LEU A 100 9.71 7.16 6.88
N ASN A 101 10.63 6.19 6.89
CA ASN A 101 11.80 6.23 6.01
C ASN A 101 11.44 6.07 4.53
N ASP A 102 10.41 5.26 4.23
CA ASP A 102 9.98 4.95 2.87
C ASP A 102 8.79 5.82 2.43
N THR A 103 8.40 6.78 3.28
CA THR A 103 7.36 7.75 3.00
C THR A 103 7.90 8.82 2.05
N ILE A 104 7.08 9.22 1.09
CA ILE A 104 7.41 10.30 0.14
C ILE A 104 6.59 11.53 0.53
N ILE A 105 7.24 12.70 0.59
CA ILE A 105 6.52 13.96 0.78
C ILE A 105 6.68 14.83 -0.46
N SER A 106 5.57 15.33 -0.99
CA SER A 106 5.56 16.29 -2.09
C SER A 106 4.96 17.61 -1.65
N TYR A 107 5.47 18.69 -2.23
CA TYR A 107 5.05 20.05 -2.00
C TYR A 107 4.46 20.62 -3.29
N THR A 108 3.28 21.22 -3.17
CA THR A 108 2.54 21.80 -4.30
C THR A 108 2.12 23.23 -3.98
N THR A 109 2.29 24.09 -4.96
CA THR A 109 1.82 25.48 -4.99
C THR A 109 1.11 25.73 -6.32
N ALA A 110 0.59 26.95 -6.52
CA ALA A 110 -0.04 27.32 -7.79
C ALA A 110 0.88 27.19 -9.02
N SER A 111 2.21 27.26 -8.85
CA SER A 111 3.18 27.27 -9.95
C SER A 111 4.22 26.16 -9.91
N LEU A 112 4.36 25.45 -8.79
CA LEU A 112 5.40 24.44 -8.59
C LEU A 112 4.82 23.20 -7.91
N HIS A 113 5.19 22.03 -8.42
CA HIS A 113 5.05 20.75 -7.74
C HIS A 113 6.43 20.11 -7.67
N THR A 114 6.89 19.77 -6.47
CA THR A 114 8.20 19.17 -6.25
C THR A 114 8.10 18.03 -5.23
N VAL A 115 8.88 16.98 -5.45
CA VAL A 115 9.03 15.89 -4.48
C VAL A 115 10.21 16.26 -3.59
N MET A 116 9.98 16.38 -2.29
CA MET A 116 11.00 16.82 -1.35
C MET A 116 11.99 15.70 -1.08
N THR A 117 13.27 16.06 -0.96
CA THR A 117 14.34 15.12 -0.64
C THR A 117 14.41 14.89 0.86
N LYS A 118 14.50 13.63 1.28
CA LYS A 118 14.61 13.29 2.70
C LYS A 118 15.99 13.67 3.26
N ASP A 119 15.99 14.38 4.38
CA ASP A 119 17.13 14.63 5.25
C ASP A 119 17.00 13.77 6.53
N ASN A 120 18.09 13.15 6.95
CA ASN A 120 18.14 12.25 8.12
C ASN A 120 18.62 12.97 9.39
N SER A 121 18.61 14.31 9.39
CA SER A 121 19.03 15.13 10.55
C SER A 121 18.09 15.03 11.76
N GLY A 122 16.83 14.66 11.55
CA GLY A 122 15.81 14.68 12.61
C GLY A 122 15.45 16.09 13.10
N ALA A 123 15.78 17.11 12.31
CA ALA A 123 15.52 18.51 12.62
C ALA A 123 15.19 19.27 11.33
N MET A 124 14.76 20.53 11.45
CA MET A 124 14.47 21.35 10.28
C MET A 124 15.66 21.36 9.29
N PRO A 125 15.48 20.90 8.03
CA PRO A 125 16.55 20.86 7.06
C PRO A 125 17.06 22.26 6.72
N SER A 126 18.34 22.38 6.37
CA SER A 126 18.95 23.66 5.99
C SER A 126 18.80 24.01 4.52
N THR A 127 18.37 23.07 3.69
CA THR A 127 18.21 23.25 2.24
C THR A 127 16.73 23.27 1.87
N VAL A 128 16.38 24.13 0.91
CA VAL A 128 15.03 24.17 0.32
C VAL A 128 14.69 22.84 -0.34
N ASP A 129 13.40 22.49 -0.33
CA ASP A 129 12.82 21.25 -0.88
C ASP A 129 13.34 19.98 -0.19
N GLN A 130 13.67 20.10 1.10
CA GLN A 130 14.02 18.97 1.96
C GLN A 130 13.04 18.82 3.11
N TRP A 131 12.85 17.57 3.52
CA TRP A 131 12.03 17.23 4.67
C TRP A 131 12.76 16.26 5.59
N SER A 132 12.45 16.30 6.88
CA SER A 132 12.94 15.35 7.88
C SER A 132 11.82 15.00 8.85
N PHE A 133 12.05 14.01 9.71
CA PHE A 133 11.11 13.68 10.78
C PHE A 133 11.84 13.41 12.09
N ALA A 134 11.16 13.65 13.21
CA ALA A 134 11.61 13.24 14.53
C ALA A 134 10.46 12.64 15.32
N PHE A 135 10.73 11.55 16.05
CA PHE A 135 9.75 10.99 16.97
C PHE A 135 9.75 11.75 18.30
N ILE A 136 8.57 12.01 18.83
CA ILE A 136 8.40 12.61 20.17
C ILE A 136 8.73 11.59 21.27
N GLN A 137 8.52 10.30 20.98
CA GLN A 137 8.97 9.17 21.77
C GLN A 137 9.59 8.17 20.80
N ALA A 138 10.91 8.07 20.82
CA ALA A 138 11.65 7.18 19.92
C ALA A 138 12.01 5.90 20.68
N ASP A 139 11.72 4.75 20.10
CA ASP A 139 12.13 3.43 20.59
C ASP A 139 13.41 2.91 19.90
N GLY A 140 13.89 3.63 18.87
CA GLY A 140 15.13 3.34 18.15
C GLY A 140 14.92 2.89 16.71
N ASP A 141 13.69 2.86 16.21
CA ASP A 141 13.40 2.58 14.81
C ASP A 141 12.75 3.77 14.07
N ASN A 142 12.40 3.55 12.79
CA ASN A 142 11.78 4.55 11.90
C ASN A 142 10.30 4.25 11.63
N LEU A 143 9.70 3.39 12.44
CA LEU A 143 8.35 2.91 12.28
C LEU A 143 7.44 3.73 13.19
N LEU A 144 6.44 4.38 12.60
CA LEU A 144 5.43 5.07 13.40
C LEU A 144 4.45 4.04 13.93
N GLU A 145 4.45 3.81 15.24
CA GLU A 145 3.63 2.79 15.90
C GLU A 145 2.44 3.36 16.70
N ARG A 146 1.69 2.45 17.31
CA ARG A 146 0.54 2.78 18.14
C ARG A 146 0.99 3.61 19.36
N ASN A 147 0.34 4.75 19.55
CA ASN A 147 0.62 5.73 20.61
C ASN A 147 1.88 6.57 20.40
N GLU A 148 2.51 6.48 19.23
CA GLU A 148 3.61 7.35 18.86
C GLU A 148 3.15 8.55 18.05
N LYS A 149 3.99 9.58 18.04
CA LYS A 149 3.82 10.78 17.22
C LYS A 149 5.16 11.15 16.63
N ALA A 150 5.15 11.43 15.34
CA ALA A 150 6.29 12.00 14.64
C ALA A 150 6.00 13.45 14.28
N VAL A 151 6.98 14.32 14.43
CA VAL A 151 6.96 15.67 13.87
C VAL A 151 7.66 15.62 12.53
N ILE A 152 6.99 16.14 11.50
CA ILE A 152 7.56 16.33 10.18
C ILE A 152 8.04 17.77 10.08
N TYR A 153 9.27 17.95 9.63
CA TYR A 153 9.85 19.26 9.32
C TYR A 153 10.05 19.37 7.82
N CYS A 154 9.50 20.41 7.22
CA CYS A 154 9.62 20.68 5.79
C CYS A 154 10.23 22.07 5.58
N ASN A 155 11.38 22.11 4.93
CA ASN A 155 11.95 23.36 4.41
C ASN A 155 11.41 23.56 2.99
N ILE A 156 10.56 24.56 2.81
CA ILE A 156 9.83 24.79 1.56
C ILE A 156 10.40 26.00 0.84
N ALA A 157 10.16 26.09 -0.47
CA ALA A 157 10.48 27.32 -1.17
C ALA A 157 9.68 28.50 -0.61
N ASP A 158 10.37 29.60 -0.31
CA ASP A 158 9.86 30.92 0.06
C ASP A 158 8.46 31.23 -0.52
N GLN A 159 7.44 31.32 0.33
CA GLN A 159 6.07 31.67 -0.06
C GLN A 159 5.69 33.10 0.37
N SER A 160 5.05 33.82 -0.55
CA SER A 160 4.47 35.13 -0.27
C SER A 160 3.22 35.03 0.60
N THR A 161 2.85 36.12 1.27
CA THR A 161 1.60 36.21 2.03
C THR A 161 0.36 35.96 1.16
N ASN A 162 -0.70 35.41 1.74
CA ASN A 162 -1.99 35.12 1.08
C ASN A 162 -1.91 34.12 -0.10
N THR A 163 -0.86 33.30 -0.17
CA THR A 163 -0.79 32.18 -1.11
C THR A 163 -1.26 30.89 -0.46
N VAL A 164 -1.78 29.97 -1.26
CA VAL A 164 -2.16 28.63 -0.85
C VAL A 164 -1.05 27.66 -1.24
N PHE A 165 -0.72 26.74 -0.34
CA PHE A 165 0.19 25.64 -0.59
C PHE A 165 -0.39 24.34 -0.04
N SER A 166 0.03 23.21 -0.58
CA SER A 166 -0.28 21.90 -0.03
C SER A 166 0.96 21.03 0.11
N ILE A 167 1.00 20.27 1.21
CA ILE A 167 2.02 19.27 1.47
C ILE A 167 1.30 17.92 1.48
N GLU A 168 1.73 17.01 0.62
CA GLU A 168 1.18 15.66 0.50
C GLU A 168 2.16 14.65 1.09
N ILE A 169 1.69 13.83 2.02
CA ILE A 169 2.45 12.74 2.63
C ILE A 169 1.92 11.43 2.07
N LYS A 170 2.78 10.70 1.36
CA LYS A 170 2.49 9.43 0.72
C LYS A 170 3.23 8.33 1.47
N PRO A 171 2.59 7.69 2.46
CA PRO A 171 3.19 6.53 3.11
C PRO A 171 3.36 5.37 2.10
N PRO A 172 4.27 4.42 2.36
CA PRO A 172 4.52 3.28 1.46
C PRO A 172 3.29 2.39 1.28
N GLU A 173 2.51 2.25 2.35
CA GLU A 173 1.20 1.63 2.38
C GLU A 173 0.22 2.63 2.99
N GLY A 174 -1.04 2.65 2.56
CA GLY A 174 -2.04 3.59 3.07
C GLY A 174 -2.54 4.64 2.09
N ALA A 175 -3.40 5.53 2.62
CA ALA A 175 -3.88 6.70 1.93
C ALA A 175 -2.90 7.87 2.07
N THR A 176 -2.87 8.71 1.04
CA THR A 176 -2.12 9.97 1.06
C THR A 176 -2.81 10.97 1.97
N LEU A 177 -2.05 11.62 2.86
CA LEU A 177 -2.51 12.75 3.65
C LEU A 177 -2.15 14.05 2.93
N GLU A 178 -3.15 14.86 2.58
CA GLU A 178 -2.94 16.21 2.05
C GLU A 178 -3.16 17.26 3.14
N VAL A 179 -2.17 18.12 3.36
CA VAL A 179 -2.21 19.26 4.25
C VAL A 179 -2.16 20.53 3.43
N SER A 180 -3.34 21.06 3.08
CA SER A 180 -3.48 22.34 2.38
C SER A 180 -3.68 23.48 3.37
N ARG A 181 -2.89 24.55 3.26
CA ARG A 181 -2.93 25.74 4.12
C ARG A 181 -2.68 27.03 3.34
N THR A 182 -3.10 28.15 3.93
CA THR A 182 -2.93 29.49 3.38
C THR A 182 -1.94 30.28 4.22
N VAL A 183 -0.96 30.92 3.58
CA VAL A 183 -0.01 31.80 4.26
C VAL A 183 -0.76 33.04 4.77
N PRO A 184 -0.67 33.39 6.06
CA PRO A 184 -1.35 34.56 6.60
C PRO A 184 -0.79 35.87 6.02
N ALA A 185 -1.57 36.95 6.16
CA ALA A 185 -1.17 38.28 5.70
C ALA A 185 0.00 38.89 6.50
N ALA A 186 0.17 38.47 7.76
CA ALA A 186 1.27 38.89 8.63
C ALA A 186 2.21 37.70 8.88
N ILE A 187 3.50 37.92 8.64
CA ILE A 187 4.54 36.90 8.82
C ILE A 187 5.25 37.12 10.16
N TYR A 188 5.29 36.07 10.96
CA TYR A 188 6.03 36.01 12.22
C TYR A 188 7.10 34.90 12.14
N ASP A 189 8.07 34.97 13.04
CA ASP A 189 9.12 33.95 13.16
C ASP A 189 8.53 32.54 13.40
N VAL A 190 7.45 32.48 14.18
CA VAL A 190 6.62 31.28 14.38
C VAL A 190 5.16 31.69 14.33
N MET A 191 4.36 30.97 13.55
CA MET A 191 2.92 31.21 13.40
C MET A 191 2.16 29.89 13.27
N ASN A 192 0.91 29.90 13.72
CA ASN A 192 -0.01 28.81 13.46
C ASN A 192 -0.70 29.06 12.12
N LEU A 193 -0.78 28.02 11.29
CA LEU A 193 -1.36 28.08 9.95
C LEU A 193 -2.77 27.48 9.87
N ASN A 194 -3.40 27.11 11.00
CA ASN A 194 -4.80 26.65 11.02
C ASN A 194 -5.82 27.74 10.69
#